data_AF-A0A842N429-F1
#
_entry.id   AF-A0A842N429-F1
#
_cell.length_a   1.000
_cell.length_b   1.000
_cell.length_c   1.000
_cell.angle_alpha   90.00
_cell.angle_beta   90.00
_cell.angle_gamma   90.00
#
_symmetry.space_group_name_H-M   'P 1'
#
loop_
_entity.id
_entity.type
_entity.pdbx_description
1 polymer ?
#
loop_
_entity_poly.entity_id
_entity_poly.type
_entity_poly.pdbx_seq_one_letter_code
_entity_poly.pdbx_strand_id
1 'polypeptide(L)'
;MRRLEYLFMALIFVTAGAVIAFSYFQGYSLRSVSAIEAYSLGVYWDPELLEPADSIDWGMLRPGGVKNVTVYLVNETPSPMNLTLGTSGWDPTEASGHMDLAWSHEGRLMVPGAVLESDLSLSVSSAIVDVETFSFTIVLTAEGLESLTIAIFHDAFADTSVRIIYPSESGSKPLGAAAASVSDWLASSLLYATVGNATEGLDIDPTFVDQTTGDPVGEPGEAIVTFGGPIVNPVVRRAETPFGPLEDRAPVRFYMEGETLGFRERDGTPILGASLSLVEVSRGKDLFVIEVYSDSEGRHLLLCYGLGWKGTYAAGKYYFNEIHGAPSSYPHAWMVVLWEDLNGDGFVNAPGDGDGYTVIGTGPGG
;
A
#
# COMPACT_ATOMS: atom_id res chain seq x y z
N MET A 1 -2.54 84.99 10.22
CA MET A 1 -3.62 84.13 9.68
C MET A 1 -3.05 82.96 8.89
N ARG A 2 -2.41 83.15 7.74
CA ARG A 2 -1.92 82.04 6.87
C ARG A 2 -1.07 80.95 7.56
N ARG A 3 -0.16 81.29 8.48
CA ARG A 3 0.65 80.28 9.21
C ARG A 3 -0.16 79.39 10.16
N LEU A 4 -1.26 79.90 10.71
CA LEU A 4 -2.13 79.13 11.60
C LEU A 4 -3.01 78.14 10.81
N GLU A 5 -3.40 78.53 9.59
CA GLU A 5 -4.16 77.68 8.65
C GLU A 5 -3.35 76.47 8.16
N TYR A 6 -2.06 76.64 7.84
CA TYR A 6 -1.20 75.52 7.45
C TYR A 6 -0.95 74.53 8.59
N LEU A 7 -0.81 75.02 9.83
CA LEU A 7 -0.69 74.17 11.02
C LEU A 7 -1.96 73.37 11.28
N PHE A 8 -3.13 73.99 11.06
CA PHE A 8 -4.43 73.31 11.20
C PHE A 8 -4.62 72.21 10.14
N MET A 9 -4.27 72.48 8.88
CA MET A 9 -4.35 71.46 7.82
C MET A 9 -3.35 70.31 8.03
N ALA A 10 -2.12 70.60 8.43
CA ALA A 10 -1.14 69.55 8.73
C ALA A 10 -1.61 68.63 9.87
N LEU A 11 -2.25 69.20 10.90
CA LEU A 11 -2.83 68.42 12.01
C LEU A 11 -4.00 67.53 11.54
N ILE A 12 -4.84 68.02 10.63
CA ILE A 12 -5.93 67.23 10.03
C ILE A 12 -5.37 66.07 9.20
N PHE A 13 -4.32 66.28 8.40
CA PHE A 13 -3.72 65.19 7.62
C PHE A 13 -3.02 64.14 8.50
N VAL A 14 -2.33 64.56 9.56
CA VAL A 14 -1.69 63.62 10.50
C VAL A 14 -2.73 62.84 11.30
N THR A 15 -3.82 63.49 11.74
CA THR A 15 -4.91 62.80 12.46
C THR A 15 -5.74 61.91 11.54
N ALA A 16 -6.06 62.33 10.31
CA ALA A 16 -6.73 61.48 9.33
C ALA A 16 -5.85 60.28 8.93
N GLY A 17 -4.55 60.49 8.73
CA GLY A 17 -3.59 59.42 8.46
C GLY A 17 -3.44 58.46 9.65
N ALA A 18 -3.39 58.97 10.87
CA ALA A 18 -3.34 58.15 12.08
C ALA A 18 -4.66 57.40 12.34
N VAL A 19 -5.81 57.99 12.01
CA VAL A 19 -7.13 57.32 12.10
C VAL A 19 -7.24 56.23 11.04
N ILE A 20 -6.85 56.48 9.78
CA ILE A 20 -6.84 55.45 8.72
C ILE A 20 -5.87 54.32 9.07
N ALA A 21 -4.66 54.64 9.56
CA ALA A 21 -3.70 53.65 10.02
C ALA A 21 -4.21 52.88 11.25
N PHE A 22 -4.87 53.56 12.21
CA PHE A 22 -5.46 52.92 13.38
C PHE A 22 -6.66 52.05 13.01
N SER A 23 -7.47 52.44 12.03
CA SER A 23 -8.55 51.61 11.46
C SER A 23 -8.01 50.39 10.70
N TYR A 24 -6.84 50.50 10.07
CA TYR A 24 -6.12 49.35 9.49
C TYR A 24 -5.47 48.46 10.57
N PHE A 25 -5.16 49.01 11.75
CA PHE A 25 -4.55 48.28 12.89
C PHE A 25 -5.55 47.75 13.92
N GLN A 26 -6.84 48.09 13.81
CA GLN A 26 -7.92 47.40 14.51
C GLN A 26 -8.07 46.03 13.84
N GLY A 27 -7.29 45.06 14.29
CA GLY A 27 -7.28 43.72 13.72
C GLY A 27 -8.68 43.11 13.76
N TYR A 28 -9.31 43.00 12.59
CA TYR A 28 -10.53 42.22 12.43
C TYR A 28 -10.24 40.79 12.90
N SER A 29 -11.07 40.30 13.81
CA SER A 29 -11.01 38.93 14.30
C SER A 29 -12.03 38.12 13.53
N LEU A 30 -11.58 37.08 12.83
CA LEU A 30 -12.44 36.15 12.14
C LEU A 30 -12.93 35.10 13.12
N ARG A 31 -14.24 34.82 13.16
CA ARG A 31 -14.81 33.70 13.93
C ARG A 31 -15.34 32.64 12.98
N SER A 32 -15.02 31.38 13.25
CA SER A 32 -15.42 30.27 12.38
C SER A 32 -15.50 28.94 13.10
N VAL A 33 -16.47 28.14 12.64
CA VAL A 33 -16.61 26.73 12.97
C VAL A 33 -16.54 25.95 11.67
N SER A 34 -15.76 24.87 11.65
CA SER A 34 -15.72 23.92 10.54
C SER A 34 -16.37 22.62 10.96
N ALA A 35 -17.21 22.04 10.11
CA ALA A 35 -17.67 20.66 10.30
C ALA A 35 -16.55 19.68 9.89
N ILE A 36 -16.54 18.48 10.48
CA ILE A 36 -15.67 17.38 10.07
C ILE A 36 -16.54 16.32 9.40
N GLU A 37 -16.20 15.96 8.16
CA GLU A 37 -16.71 14.78 7.48
C GLU A 37 -15.57 13.79 7.29
N ALA A 38 -15.66 12.64 7.96
CA ALA A 38 -14.68 11.57 7.88
C ALA A 38 -15.28 10.35 7.17
N TYR A 39 -14.57 9.82 6.18
CA TYR A 39 -14.96 8.61 5.46
C TYR A 39 -13.96 7.49 5.77
N SER A 40 -14.46 6.39 6.31
CA SER A 40 -13.66 5.23 6.74
C SER A 40 -12.65 5.53 7.87
N LEU A 41 -12.80 6.65 8.58
CA LEU A 41 -11.97 7.06 9.71
C LEU A 41 -12.83 7.47 10.89
N GLY A 42 -12.35 7.18 12.10
CA GLY A 42 -12.81 7.84 13.31
C GLY A 42 -11.92 9.06 13.60
N VAL A 43 -12.53 10.15 14.10
CA VAL A 43 -11.84 11.40 14.47
C VAL A 43 -12.27 11.78 15.89
N TYR A 44 -11.29 11.99 16.77
CA TYR A 44 -11.51 12.19 18.21
C TYR A 44 -10.67 13.37 18.74
N TRP A 45 -11.12 13.95 19.85
CA TRP A 45 -10.40 15.02 20.55
C TRP A 45 -9.34 14.50 21.51
N ASP A 46 -9.46 13.24 21.94
CA ASP A 46 -8.61 12.60 22.93
C ASP A 46 -7.98 11.30 22.39
N PRO A 47 -6.79 10.92 22.88
CA PRO A 47 -6.11 9.69 22.46
C PRO A 47 -6.83 8.41 22.94
N GLU A 48 -7.71 8.50 23.94
CA GLU A 48 -8.52 7.38 24.43
C GLU A 48 -9.76 7.10 23.57
N LEU A 49 -9.99 7.90 22.51
CA LEU A 49 -11.10 7.78 21.57
C LEU A 49 -12.49 7.86 22.25
N LEU A 50 -12.61 8.70 23.28
CA LEU A 50 -13.84 8.84 24.07
C LEU A 50 -14.73 9.99 23.60
N GLU A 51 -14.15 11.04 23.04
CA GLU A 51 -14.81 12.26 22.60
C GLU A 51 -14.68 12.44 21.08
N PRO A 52 -15.68 12.03 20.29
CA PRO A 52 -15.69 12.25 18.85
C PRO A 52 -15.60 13.74 18.49
N ALA A 53 -14.88 14.03 17.41
CA ALA A 53 -14.70 15.38 16.90
C ALA A 53 -15.54 15.58 15.62
N ASP A 54 -16.73 16.16 15.79
CA ASP A 54 -17.65 16.45 14.66
C ASP A 54 -17.45 17.85 14.05
N SER A 55 -16.76 18.74 14.76
CA SER A 55 -16.52 20.11 14.30
C SER A 55 -15.36 20.78 15.04
N ILE A 56 -14.65 21.70 14.40
CA ILE A 56 -13.56 22.50 15.01
C ILE A 56 -14.00 23.96 15.13
N ASP A 57 -13.97 24.51 16.34
CA ASP A 57 -14.03 25.97 16.55
C ASP A 57 -12.61 26.54 16.47
N TRP A 58 -12.31 27.25 15.39
CA TRP A 58 -10.99 27.86 15.17
C TRP A 58 -10.77 29.09 16.06
N GLY A 59 -11.82 29.57 16.74
CA GLY A 59 -11.79 30.74 17.59
C GLY A 59 -11.58 32.01 16.78
N MET A 60 -10.83 32.95 17.35
CA MET A 60 -10.49 34.22 16.70
C MET A 60 -9.19 34.12 15.92
N LEU A 61 -9.28 34.26 14.59
CA LEU A 61 -8.12 34.34 13.70
C LEU A 61 -7.85 35.77 13.27
N ARG A 62 -6.58 36.06 12.97
CA ARG A 62 -6.15 37.36 12.46
C ARG A 62 -5.60 37.20 11.04
N PRO A 63 -5.74 38.21 10.16
CA PRO A 63 -5.05 38.23 8.89
C PRO A 63 -3.54 37.97 9.05
N GLY A 64 -2.99 37.04 8.27
CA GLY A 64 -1.60 36.59 8.36
C GLY A 64 -1.31 35.60 9.49
N GLY A 65 -2.34 35.22 10.26
CA GLY A 65 -2.21 34.29 11.38
C GLY A 65 -2.32 32.82 10.96
N VAL A 66 -1.84 31.95 11.84
CA VAL A 66 -1.98 30.49 11.74
C VAL A 66 -2.53 29.97 13.06
N LYS A 67 -3.43 29.00 13.00
CA LYS A 67 -3.99 28.31 14.16
C LYS A 67 -3.86 26.81 13.98
N ASN A 68 -3.32 26.16 15.01
CA ASN A 68 -3.16 24.71 15.03
C ASN A 68 -4.17 24.11 16.00
N VAL A 69 -4.72 22.97 15.61
CA VAL A 69 -5.65 22.15 16.39
C VAL A 69 -5.24 20.69 16.24
N THR A 70 -5.13 19.98 17.36
CA THR A 70 -4.76 18.56 17.37
C THR A 70 -6.02 17.70 17.45
N VAL A 71 -6.08 16.65 16.63
CA VAL A 71 -7.10 15.61 16.64
C VAL A 71 -6.45 14.22 16.58
N TYR A 72 -7.18 13.20 16.97
CA TYR A 72 -6.74 11.80 16.92
C TYR A 72 -7.55 11.04 15.88
N LEU A 73 -6.85 10.46 14.91
CA LEU A 73 -7.43 9.68 13.82
C LEU A 73 -7.28 8.20 14.14
N VAL A 74 -8.31 7.41 13.85
CA VAL A 74 -8.27 5.95 13.97
C VAL A 74 -8.79 5.29 12.70
N ASN A 75 -8.06 4.27 12.24
CA ASN A 75 -8.54 3.39 11.19
C ASN A 75 -9.53 2.38 11.80
N GLU A 76 -10.82 2.60 11.58
CA GLU A 76 -11.90 1.72 12.07
C GLU A 76 -12.21 0.56 11.10
N THR A 77 -11.47 0.45 9.99
CA THR A 77 -11.64 -0.60 8.98
C THR A 77 -10.66 -1.76 9.19
N PRO A 78 -10.95 -2.95 8.64
CA PRO A 78 -10.04 -4.11 8.74
C PRO A 78 -8.86 -4.06 7.76
N SER A 79 -8.70 -3.02 6.94
CA SER A 79 -7.66 -2.91 5.91
C SER A 79 -6.79 -1.65 6.09
N PRO A 80 -5.51 -1.67 5.72
CA PRO A 80 -4.68 -0.47 5.70
C PRO A 80 -5.21 0.58 4.70
N MET A 81 -5.06 1.87 5.03
CA MET A 81 -5.57 2.97 4.19
C MET A 81 -4.60 4.14 4.11
N ASN A 82 -4.63 4.87 3.00
CA ASN A 82 -3.90 6.13 2.83
C ASN A 82 -4.82 7.30 3.17
N LEU A 83 -4.27 8.24 3.95
CA LEU A 83 -4.97 9.42 4.39
C LEU A 83 -4.88 10.57 3.38
N THR A 84 -5.98 11.26 3.16
CA THR A 84 -6.04 12.50 2.37
C THR A 84 -6.88 13.56 3.08
N LEU A 85 -6.46 14.82 2.96
CA LEU A 85 -7.15 15.98 3.54
C LEU A 85 -7.67 16.89 2.44
N GLY A 86 -8.94 17.25 2.55
CA GLY A 86 -9.59 18.22 1.68
C GLY A 86 -10.45 19.22 2.45
N THR A 87 -10.93 20.23 1.73
CA THR A 87 -11.94 21.17 2.24
C THR A 87 -13.05 21.35 1.22
N SER A 88 -14.28 21.59 1.69
CA SER A 88 -15.44 21.84 0.84
C SER A 88 -16.43 22.80 1.51
N GLY A 89 -17.45 23.25 0.78
CA GLY A 89 -18.57 23.99 1.37
C GLY A 89 -18.20 25.34 2.02
N TRP A 90 -17.17 26.03 1.51
CA TRP A 90 -16.76 27.33 2.03
C TRP A 90 -17.89 28.37 1.91
N ASP A 91 -18.21 29.03 3.02
CA ASP A 91 -19.15 30.16 3.10
C ASP A 91 -18.53 31.28 3.98
N PRO A 92 -18.26 32.47 3.42
CA PRO A 92 -18.43 32.85 2.02
C PRO A 92 -17.44 32.12 1.10
N THR A 93 -17.82 31.88 -0.16
CA THR A 93 -17.00 31.13 -1.12
C THR A 93 -15.63 31.78 -1.36
N GLU A 94 -15.53 33.10 -1.29
CA GLU A 94 -14.27 33.82 -1.49
C GLU A 94 -13.23 33.50 -0.39
N ALA A 95 -13.65 33.02 0.77
CA ALA A 95 -12.75 32.67 1.88
C ALA A 95 -11.75 31.58 1.49
N SER A 96 -12.13 30.64 0.61
CA SER A 96 -11.25 29.55 0.15
C SER A 96 -10.05 30.04 -0.65
N GLY A 97 -10.11 31.26 -1.22
CA GLY A 97 -8.98 31.89 -1.92
C GLY A 97 -7.97 32.55 -0.98
N HIS A 98 -8.32 32.69 0.30
CA HIS A 98 -7.53 33.42 1.29
C HIS A 98 -7.15 32.58 2.51
N MET A 99 -7.53 31.30 2.54
CA MET A 99 -7.26 30.40 3.65
C MET A 99 -6.77 29.07 3.13
N ASP A 100 -5.87 28.44 3.88
CA ASP A 100 -5.31 27.13 3.55
C ASP A 100 -5.25 26.25 4.79
N LEU A 101 -5.76 25.03 4.67
CA LEU A 101 -5.75 24.04 5.74
C LEU A 101 -4.73 22.96 5.38
N ALA A 102 -3.73 22.80 6.24
CA ALA A 102 -2.64 21.86 6.03
C ALA A 102 -2.49 20.89 7.21
N TRP A 103 -1.87 19.75 6.90
CA TRP A 103 -1.42 18.73 7.86
C TRP A 103 -0.16 18.03 7.34
N SER A 104 0.43 17.15 8.14
CA SER A 104 1.67 16.43 7.79
C SER A 104 1.48 14.97 7.40
N HIS A 105 0.24 14.50 7.26
CA HIS A 105 -0.07 13.06 7.07
C HIS A 105 -0.64 12.72 5.69
N GLU A 106 -0.45 13.59 4.70
CA GLU A 106 -0.91 13.34 3.32
C GLU A 106 -0.25 12.07 2.75
N GLY A 107 -1.07 11.14 2.26
CA GLY A 107 -0.63 9.85 1.74
C GLY A 107 -0.07 8.89 2.80
N ARG A 108 -0.20 9.21 4.09
CA ARG A 108 0.31 8.35 5.17
C ARG A 108 -0.53 7.09 5.30
N LEU A 109 0.15 5.96 5.37
CA LEU A 109 -0.47 4.67 5.66
C LEU A 109 -0.94 4.58 7.12
N MET A 110 -2.19 4.18 7.32
CA MET A 110 -2.76 3.80 8.61
C MET A 110 -3.22 2.35 8.60
N VAL A 111 -2.62 1.51 9.44
CA VAL A 111 -3.04 0.12 9.64
C VAL A 111 -4.29 0.01 10.54
N PRO A 112 -5.07 -1.08 10.46
CA PRO A 112 -6.28 -1.26 11.27
C PRO A 112 -6.06 -1.03 12.76
N GLY A 113 -6.93 -0.22 13.38
CA GLY A 113 -6.89 0.09 14.82
C GLY A 113 -5.75 0.99 15.27
N ALA A 114 -4.87 1.45 14.37
CA ALA A 114 -3.84 2.42 14.72
C ALA A 114 -4.48 3.77 15.07
N VAL A 115 -3.99 4.41 16.15
CA VAL A 115 -4.36 5.77 16.54
C VAL A 115 -3.22 6.71 16.15
N LEU A 116 -3.56 7.77 15.43
CA LEU A 116 -2.62 8.76 14.92
C LEU A 116 -2.98 10.16 15.44
N GLU A 117 -2.05 10.77 16.17
CA GLU A 117 -2.13 12.19 16.51
C GLU A 117 -1.85 13.06 15.27
N SER A 118 -2.74 14.01 14.99
CA SER A 118 -2.71 14.84 13.80
C SER A 118 -2.95 16.31 14.13
N ASP A 119 -1.99 17.15 13.74
CA ASP A 119 -2.09 18.60 13.85
C ASP A 119 -2.63 19.21 12.56
N LEU A 120 -3.86 19.75 12.63
CA LEU A 120 -4.48 20.52 11.57
C LEU A 120 -4.11 21.99 11.73
N SER A 121 -3.55 22.59 10.69
CA SER A 121 -3.06 23.97 10.69
C SER A 121 -3.84 24.80 9.68
N LEU A 122 -4.67 25.74 10.15
CA LEU A 122 -5.39 26.68 9.31
C LEU A 122 -4.62 28.01 9.25
N SER A 123 -4.24 28.41 8.04
CA SER A 123 -3.57 29.68 7.78
C SER A 123 -4.51 30.67 7.10
N VAL A 124 -4.37 31.95 7.45
CA VAL A 124 -5.17 33.04 6.89
C VAL A 124 -4.25 34.04 6.21
N SER A 125 -4.52 34.32 4.94
CA SER A 125 -3.80 35.32 4.16
C SER A 125 -3.90 36.71 4.80
N SER A 126 -2.81 37.46 4.80
CA SER A 126 -2.81 38.87 5.23
C SER A 126 -3.59 39.79 4.29
N ALA A 127 -3.91 39.31 3.07
CA ALA A 127 -4.66 40.04 2.06
C ALA A 127 -6.17 39.81 2.15
N ILE A 128 -6.67 39.06 3.14
CA ILE A 128 -8.10 38.87 3.34
C ILE A 128 -8.76 40.21 3.72
N VAL A 129 -9.88 40.53 3.06
CA VAL A 129 -10.67 41.74 3.28
C VAL A 129 -12.15 41.35 3.24
N ASP A 130 -13.00 42.03 4.00
CA ASP A 130 -14.46 41.90 3.99
C ASP A 130 -15.05 40.51 4.32
N VAL A 131 -14.23 39.59 4.85
CA VAL A 131 -14.70 38.36 5.50
C VAL A 131 -14.57 38.56 7.00
N GLU A 132 -15.68 38.49 7.75
CA GLU A 132 -15.68 38.61 9.22
C GLU A 132 -15.99 37.27 9.90
N THR A 133 -16.79 36.44 9.25
CA THR A 133 -17.13 35.09 9.65
C THR A 133 -17.02 34.17 8.45
N PHE A 134 -16.59 32.94 8.70
CA PHE A 134 -16.57 31.92 7.67
C PHE A 134 -16.96 30.57 8.25
N SER A 135 -17.27 29.63 7.38
CA SER A 135 -17.43 28.21 7.71
C SER A 135 -17.01 27.38 6.50
N PHE A 136 -16.61 26.13 6.74
CA PHE A 136 -16.30 25.16 5.70
C PHE A 136 -16.33 23.75 6.29
N THR A 137 -16.36 22.74 5.44
CA THR A 137 -16.27 21.34 5.84
C THR A 137 -14.83 20.84 5.63
N ILE A 138 -14.25 20.27 6.67
CA ILE A 138 -13.01 19.49 6.60
C ILE A 138 -13.41 18.10 6.12
N VAL A 139 -12.84 17.67 4.99
CA VAL A 139 -13.09 16.34 4.43
C VAL A 139 -11.84 15.50 4.68
N LEU A 140 -11.97 14.52 5.55
CA LEU A 140 -10.93 13.52 5.81
C LEU A 140 -11.34 12.23 5.13
N THR A 141 -10.56 11.82 4.14
CA THR A 141 -10.79 10.58 3.41
C THR A 141 -9.66 9.63 3.69
N ALA A 142 -10.02 8.39 4.05
CA ALA A 142 -9.11 7.28 3.95
C ALA A 142 -9.52 6.46 2.74
N GLU A 143 -8.67 6.47 1.72
CA GLU A 143 -8.82 5.54 0.61
C GLU A 143 -8.09 4.26 0.99
N GLY A 144 -8.80 3.13 0.94
CA GLY A 144 -8.13 1.84 1.02
C GLY A 144 -7.06 1.80 -0.06
N LEU A 145 -5.84 1.38 0.30
CA LEU A 145 -4.95 0.86 -0.73
C LEU A 145 -5.77 -0.21 -1.44
N GLU A 146 -5.95 -0.12 -2.77
CA GLU A 146 -6.46 -1.29 -3.49
C GLU A 146 -5.55 -2.44 -3.08
N SER A 147 -6.11 -3.41 -2.36
CA SER A 147 -5.32 -4.55 -1.90
C SER A 147 -4.75 -5.18 -3.15
N LEU A 148 -3.42 -5.25 -3.24
CA LEU A 148 -2.77 -5.75 -4.43
C LEU A 148 -3.34 -7.14 -4.76
N THR A 149 -3.92 -7.27 -5.94
CA THR A 149 -4.45 -8.54 -6.45
C THR A 149 -3.60 -9.01 -7.62
N ILE A 150 -3.70 -10.29 -7.97
CA ILE A 150 -3.05 -10.86 -9.14
C ILE A 150 -3.47 -10.09 -10.41
N ALA A 151 -4.76 -9.73 -10.53
CA ALA A 151 -5.27 -8.89 -11.60
C ALA A 151 -4.57 -7.53 -11.67
N ILE A 152 -4.53 -6.81 -10.54
CA ILE A 152 -3.90 -5.49 -10.45
C ILE A 152 -2.41 -5.61 -10.73
N PHE A 153 -1.72 -6.60 -10.17
CA PHE A 153 -0.30 -6.80 -10.40
C PHE A 153 -0.01 -7.01 -11.90
N HIS A 154 -0.81 -7.85 -12.55
CA HIS A 154 -0.70 -8.11 -13.98
C HIS A 154 -0.81 -6.82 -14.80
N ASP A 155 -1.87 -6.05 -14.58
CA ASP A 155 -2.18 -4.87 -15.38
C ASP A 155 -1.24 -3.69 -15.03
N ALA A 156 -0.86 -3.54 -13.77
CA ALA A 156 -0.04 -2.43 -13.29
C ALA A 156 1.45 -2.60 -13.61
N PHE A 157 1.97 -3.83 -13.59
CA PHE A 157 3.41 -4.08 -13.71
C PHE A 157 3.85 -4.72 -15.03
N ALA A 158 2.94 -4.91 -16.00
CA ALA A 158 3.29 -5.42 -17.32
C ALA A 158 4.37 -4.57 -18.03
N ASP A 159 4.36 -3.24 -17.81
CA ASP A 159 5.26 -2.29 -18.50
C ASP A 159 6.16 -1.46 -17.55
N THR A 160 6.15 -1.75 -16.25
CA THR A 160 6.98 -1.04 -15.24
C THR A 160 8.38 -1.66 -15.13
N SER A 161 9.24 -1.09 -14.28
CA SER A 161 10.49 -1.78 -13.89
C SER A 161 10.15 -3.08 -13.16
N VAL A 162 10.55 -4.21 -13.75
CA VAL A 162 10.37 -5.55 -13.17
C VAL A 162 11.74 -6.17 -12.92
N ARG A 163 11.94 -6.73 -11.72
CA ARG A 163 13.12 -7.50 -11.34
C ARG A 163 12.74 -8.96 -11.17
N ILE A 164 13.27 -9.81 -12.05
CA ILE A 164 13.07 -11.25 -12.00
C ILE A 164 14.26 -11.88 -11.28
N ILE A 165 13.99 -12.50 -10.14
CA ILE A 165 15.00 -13.14 -9.30
C ILE A 165 14.91 -14.66 -9.47
N TYR A 166 15.99 -15.27 -9.93
CA TYR A 166 16.10 -16.71 -10.13
C TYR A 166 16.80 -17.38 -8.94
N PRO A 167 16.27 -18.51 -8.45
CA PRO A 167 16.92 -19.21 -7.37
C PRO A 167 18.18 -19.94 -7.87
N SER A 168 19.38 -19.58 -7.43
CA SER A 168 20.63 -20.16 -7.94
C SER A 168 20.76 -21.66 -7.68
N GLU A 169 21.43 -22.37 -8.61
CA GLU A 169 21.90 -23.76 -8.46
C GLU A 169 23.15 -23.87 -7.54
N SER A 170 23.69 -22.75 -7.08
CA SER A 170 24.78 -22.70 -6.09
C SER A 170 24.26 -22.88 -4.66
N GLY A 171 25.01 -23.57 -3.80
CA GLY A 171 24.57 -23.92 -2.43
C GLY A 171 24.90 -22.91 -1.32
N SER A 172 25.64 -21.83 -1.61
CA SER A 172 25.93 -20.78 -0.61
C SER A 172 24.97 -19.61 -0.82
N LYS A 173 23.79 -19.69 -0.20
CA LYS A 173 22.68 -18.76 -0.41
C LYS A 173 22.25 -18.08 0.89
N PRO A 174 21.60 -16.91 0.82
CA PRO A 174 21.08 -16.23 2.00
C PRO A 174 20.10 -17.12 2.78
N LEU A 175 20.02 -16.91 4.09
CA LEU A 175 19.19 -17.70 5.01
C LEU A 175 19.43 -19.23 4.95
N GLY A 176 20.54 -19.69 4.36
CA GLY A 176 20.84 -21.12 4.18
C GLY A 176 19.89 -21.83 3.21
N ALA A 177 19.33 -21.13 2.22
CA ALA A 177 18.56 -21.76 1.16
C ALA A 177 19.42 -22.78 0.38
N ALA A 178 18.81 -23.87 -0.08
CA ALA A 178 19.51 -24.91 -0.84
C ALA A 178 19.67 -24.51 -2.32
N ALA A 179 20.59 -25.19 -3.00
CA ALA A 179 20.70 -25.11 -4.46
C ALA A 179 19.36 -25.49 -5.11
N ALA A 180 18.91 -24.66 -6.07
CA ALA A 180 17.73 -24.94 -6.86
C ALA A 180 18.03 -25.88 -8.03
N SER A 181 16.97 -26.34 -8.71
CA SER A 181 17.09 -27.02 -10.00
C SER A 181 16.72 -26.07 -11.13
N VAL A 182 17.33 -26.20 -12.33
CA VAL A 182 16.97 -25.39 -13.52
C VAL A 182 15.48 -25.44 -13.85
N SER A 183 14.79 -26.53 -13.49
CA SER A 183 13.34 -26.65 -13.64
C SER A 183 12.56 -25.55 -12.91
N ASP A 184 13.08 -25.06 -11.78
CA ASP A 184 12.46 -23.94 -11.05
C ASP A 184 12.62 -22.61 -11.83
N TRP A 185 13.64 -22.50 -12.70
CA TRP A 185 13.80 -21.34 -13.59
C TRP A 185 12.83 -21.41 -14.76
N LEU A 186 12.50 -22.60 -15.26
CA LEU A 186 11.70 -22.74 -16.49
C LEU A 186 10.30 -22.09 -16.37
N ALA A 187 9.74 -22.04 -15.16
CA ALA A 187 8.48 -21.34 -14.89
C ALA A 187 8.57 -19.84 -15.23
N SER A 188 9.72 -19.22 -14.98
CA SER A 188 9.92 -17.79 -15.14
C SER A 188 9.91 -17.33 -16.60
N SER A 189 10.35 -18.17 -17.55
CA SER A 189 10.40 -17.74 -18.96
C SER A 189 9.01 -17.46 -19.53
N LEU A 190 7.99 -18.11 -18.98
CA LEU A 190 6.60 -17.89 -19.35
C LEU A 190 6.10 -16.54 -18.83
N LEU A 191 6.52 -16.13 -17.64
CA LEU A 191 6.19 -14.82 -17.09
C LEU A 191 7.02 -13.71 -17.71
N TYR A 192 8.31 -13.96 -17.98
CA TYR A 192 9.18 -13.03 -18.72
C TYR A 192 8.54 -12.63 -20.05
N ALA A 193 7.88 -13.57 -20.74
CA ALA A 193 7.18 -13.30 -21.99
C ALA A 193 5.96 -12.35 -21.86
N THR A 194 5.52 -12.07 -20.64
CA THR A 194 4.36 -11.20 -20.34
C THR A 194 4.75 -9.81 -19.84
N VAL A 195 6.05 -9.51 -19.66
CA VAL A 195 6.54 -8.22 -19.11
C VAL A 195 7.47 -7.50 -20.09
N GLY A 196 7.39 -6.17 -20.13
CA GLY A 196 8.10 -5.33 -21.10
C GLY A 196 9.46 -4.78 -20.66
N ASN A 197 9.65 -4.46 -19.38
CA ASN A 197 10.85 -3.79 -18.86
C ASN A 197 11.48 -4.57 -17.69
N ALA A 198 11.90 -5.80 -17.99
CA ALA A 198 12.49 -6.72 -17.01
C ALA A 198 14.02 -6.65 -16.96
N THR A 199 14.57 -6.68 -15.75
CA THR A 199 15.96 -7.00 -15.44
C THR A 199 16.01 -8.28 -14.63
N GLU A 200 17.09 -9.04 -14.79
CA GLU A 200 17.10 -10.44 -14.37
C GLU A 200 18.40 -10.79 -13.66
N GLY A 201 18.32 -11.55 -12.57
CA GLY A 201 19.48 -11.84 -11.73
C GLY A 201 19.28 -13.04 -10.81
N LEU A 202 20.40 -13.59 -10.34
CA LEU A 202 20.38 -14.71 -9.41
C LEU A 202 20.24 -14.22 -7.98
N ASP A 203 19.63 -15.04 -7.12
CA ASP A 203 19.50 -14.76 -5.68
C ASP A 203 20.83 -14.76 -4.89
N ILE A 204 21.94 -15.12 -5.52
CA ILE A 204 23.31 -14.97 -5.00
C ILE A 204 23.99 -13.66 -5.44
N ASP A 205 23.31 -12.86 -6.27
CA ASP A 205 23.79 -11.56 -6.71
C ASP A 205 23.35 -10.48 -5.68
N PRO A 206 24.30 -9.79 -5.03
CA PRO A 206 23.97 -8.74 -4.06
C PRO A 206 23.25 -7.52 -4.67
N THR A 207 23.19 -7.41 -6.00
CA THR A 207 22.39 -6.37 -6.69
C THR A 207 20.90 -6.74 -6.81
N PHE A 208 20.53 -7.97 -6.49
CA PHE A 208 19.15 -8.48 -6.54
C PHE A 208 18.62 -8.94 -5.19
N VAL A 209 19.48 -9.43 -4.29
CA VAL A 209 19.08 -9.94 -2.97
C VAL A 209 20.12 -9.53 -1.92
N ASP A 210 19.66 -9.05 -0.76
CA ASP A 210 20.52 -8.86 0.41
C ASP A 210 21.05 -10.22 0.86
N GLN A 211 22.37 -10.38 0.79
CA GLN A 211 22.99 -11.69 0.99
C GLN A 211 22.99 -12.16 2.46
N THR A 212 22.54 -11.33 3.38
CA THR A 212 22.39 -11.61 4.81
C THR A 212 20.94 -11.93 5.16
N THR A 213 20.00 -11.08 4.75
CA THR A 213 18.59 -11.19 5.16
C THR A 213 17.74 -11.99 4.18
N GLY A 214 18.17 -12.11 2.92
CA GLY A 214 17.36 -12.69 1.85
C GLY A 214 16.27 -11.76 1.32
N ASP A 215 16.23 -10.50 1.77
CA ASP A 215 15.33 -9.49 1.20
C ASP A 215 15.70 -9.22 -0.26
N PRO A 216 14.72 -9.05 -1.16
CA PRO A 216 15.03 -8.60 -2.51
C PRO A 216 15.63 -7.18 -2.47
N VAL A 217 16.26 -6.76 -3.56
CA VAL A 217 16.80 -5.40 -3.74
C VAL A 217 16.05 -4.77 -4.91
N GLY A 218 15.43 -3.63 -4.66
CA GLY A 218 14.68 -2.83 -5.65
C GLY A 218 14.22 -1.50 -5.06
N GLU A 219 13.78 -0.58 -5.91
CA GLU A 219 13.24 0.72 -5.49
C GLU A 219 11.73 0.62 -5.16
N PRO A 220 11.17 1.54 -4.35
CA PRO A 220 9.74 1.60 -4.10
C PRO A 220 8.93 1.71 -5.41
N GLY A 221 7.86 0.92 -5.53
CA GLY A 221 7.03 0.81 -6.73
C GLY A 221 7.56 -0.15 -7.79
N GLU A 222 8.77 -0.73 -7.64
CA GLU A 222 9.24 -1.79 -8.52
C GLU A 222 8.53 -3.12 -8.27
N ALA A 223 8.37 -3.90 -9.34
CA ALA A 223 7.82 -5.24 -9.25
C ALA A 223 8.96 -6.26 -9.07
N ILE A 224 8.88 -7.09 -8.03
CA ILE A 224 9.80 -8.20 -7.79
C ILE A 224 9.07 -9.50 -8.12
N VAL A 225 9.59 -10.28 -9.05
CA VAL A 225 9.01 -11.58 -9.43
C VAL A 225 10.01 -12.69 -9.15
N THR A 226 9.57 -13.75 -8.48
CA THR A 226 10.46 -14.87 -8.18
C THR A 226 9.74 -16.23 -8.13
N PHE A 227 10.54 -17.29 -8.23
CA PHE A 227 10.07 -18.67 -8.43
C PHE A 227 10.81 -19.66 -7.54
N GLY A 228 10.20 -20.81 -7.31
CA GLY A 228 10.76 -21.85 -6.45
C GLY A 228 10.53 -21.56 -4.96
N GLY A 229 10.22 -22.61 -4.21
CA GLY A 229 9.74 -22.47 -2.83
C GLY A 229 10.82 -22.08 -1.81
N PRO A 230 10.43 -21.91 -0.53
CA PRO A 230 11.30 -21.41 0.56
C PRO A 230 12.47 -22.34 0.90
N ILE A 231 12.50 -23.56 0.37
CA ILE A 231 13.63 -24.47 0.53
C ILE A 231 14.82 -23.99 -0.32
N VAL A 232 14.55 -23.53 -1.54
CA VAL A 232 15.57 -23.19 -2.54
C VAL A 232 15.67 -21.71 -2.81
N ASN A 233 14.65 -20.91 -2.53
CA ASN A 233 14.64 -19.47 -2.81
C ASN A 233 14.70 -18.66 -1.50
N PRO A 234 15.74 -17.84 -1.28
CA PRO A 234 15.90 -17.03 -0.08
C PRO A 234 14.85 -15.91 0.02
N VAL A 235 14.36 -15.36 -1.09
CA VAL A 235 13.32 -14.33 -1.11
C VAL A 235 11.99 -14.93 -0.62
N VAL A 236 11.62 -16.11 -1.13
CA VAL A 236 10.42 -16.82 -0.64
C VAL A 236 10.61 -17.27 0.82
N ARG A 237 11.80 -17.75 1.19
CA ARG A 237 12.12 -18.08 2.59
C ARG A 237 11.98 -16.87 3.53
N ARG A 238 12.39 -15.68 3.06
CA ARG A 238 12.28 -14.42 3.79
C ARG A 238 10.82 -13.97 3.91
N ALA A 239 10.03 -14.17 2.86
CA ALA A 239 8.59 -13.85 2.86
C ALA A 239 7.77 -14.75 3.81
N GLU A 240 8.20 -15.99 4.03
CA GLU A 240 7.49 -16.92 4.92
C GLU A 240 7.97 -16.91 6.38
N THR A 241 9.07 -16.22 6.69
CA THR A 241 9.63 -16.22 8.04
C THR A 241 8.82 -15.33 8.99
N PRO A 242 8.68 -15.69 10.27
CA PRO A 242 8.02 -14.83 11.25
C PRO A 242 8.88 -13.64 11.70
N PHE A 243 10.05 -13.41 11.10
CA PHE A 243 10.92 -12.26 11.40
C PHE A 243 10.62 -11.09 10.47
N GLY A 244 10.78 -9.86 10.98
CA GLY A 244 10.51 -8.63 10.25
C GLY A 244 9.05 -8.17 10.32
N PRO A 245 8.75 -7.01 9.69
CA PRO A 245 7.40 -6.46 9.53
C PRO A 245 6.38 -7.49 9.01
N LEU A 246 5.10 -7.29 9.34
CA LEU A 246 4.02 -8.16 8.86
C LEU A 246 3.78 -8.00 7.36
N GLU A 247 3.96 -6.79 6.85
CA GLU A 247 3.84 -6.40 5.43
C GLU A 247 4.88 -7.09 4.54
N ASP A 248 6.06 -7.43 5.06
CA ASP A 248 7.09 -8.20 4.31
C ASP A 248 6.74 -9.69 4.17
N ARG A 249 5.58 -10.13 4.64
CA ARG A 249 5.20 -11.55 4.67
C ARG A 249 4.20 -11.88 3.59
N ALA A 250 4.48 -12.98 2.90
CA ALA A 250 3.58 -13.57 1.93
C ALA A 250 2.23 -13.96 2.60
N PRO A 251 1.08 -13.77 1.91
CA PRO A 251 -0.24 -14.20 2.39
C PRO A 251 -0.34 -15.69 2.72
N VAL A 252 0.33 -16.52 1.94
CA VAL A 252 0.33 -17.97 2.05
C VAL A 252 1.76 -18.44 2.31
N ARG A 253 1.89 -19.56 3.03
CA ARG A 253 3.18 -20.18 3.26
C ARG A 253 3.12 -21.69 3.12
N PHE A 254 4.22 -22.24 2.66
CA PHE A 254 4.49 -23.67 2.68
C PHE A 254 4.55 -24.22 4.12
N TYR A 255 4.12 -25.46 4.29
CA TYR A 255 4.41 -26.25 5.48
C TYR A 255 4.70 -27.70 5.13
N MET A 256 5.45 -28.36 6.02
CA MET A 256 5.72 -29.78 5.98
C MET A 256 5.59 -30.35 7.39
N GLU A 257 4.66 -31.28 7.57
CA GLU A 257 4.38 -31.94 8.83
C GLU A 257 4.37 -33.46 8.60
N GLY A 258 5.46 -34.14 8.98
CA GLY A 258 5.65 -35.55 8.65
C GLY A 258 5.76 -35.78 7.15
N GLU A 259 4.88 -36.63 6.60
CA GLU A 259 4.80 -36.92 5.16
C GLU A 259 3.76 -36.05 4.43
N THR A 260 3.19 -35.05 5.10
CA THR A 260 2.21 -34.13 4.52
C THR A 260 2.88 -32.79 4.23
N LEU A 261 2.68 -32.33 3.00
CA LEU A 261 3.14 -31.05 2.47
C LEU A 261 1.92 -30.23 2.10
N GLY A 262 1.99 -28.91 2.19
CA GLY A 262 0.87 -28.09 1.75
C GLY A 262 1.09 -26.60 1.93
N PHE A 263 -0.01 -25.87 1.76
CA PHE A 263 -0.10 -24.44 1.93
C PHE A 263 -1.11 -24.10 3.02
N ARG A 264 -0.80 -23.06 3.79
CA ARG A 264 -1.69 -22.48 4.80
C ARG A 264 -1.53 -20.97 4.79
N GLU A 265 -2.51 -20.26 5.33
CA GLU A 265 -2.40 -18.82 5.47
C GLU A 265 -1.22 -18.45 6.40
N ARG A 266 -0.73 -17.22 6.26
CA ARG A 266 0.44 -16.70 6.99
C ARG A 266 0.33 -16.91 8.50
N ASP A 267 -0.86 -16.76 9.06
CA ASP A 267 -1.16 -16.91 10.49
C ASP A 267 -1.21 -18.38 10.95
N GLY A 268 -1.14 -19.32 10.00
CA GLY A 268 -1.23 -20.76 10.23
C GLY A 268 -2.62 -21.35 9.99
N THR A 269 -3.62 -20.53 9.64
CA THR A 269 -4.97 -21.00 9.33
C THR A 269 -4.94 -21.97 8.14
N PRO A 270 -5.50 -23.19 8.29
CA PRO A 270 -5.49 -24.17 7.21
C PRO A 270 -6.32 -23.73 6.00
N ILE A 271 -5.75 -23.88 4.80
CA ILE A 271 -6.50 -23.78 3.54
C ILE A 271 -7.04 -25.18 3.22
N LEU A 272 -8.37 -25.35 3.26
CA LEU A 272 -9.00 -26.66 3.09
C LEU A 272 -8.66 -27.28 1.72
N GLY A 273 -8.11 -28.49 1.73
CA GLY A 273 -7.71 -29.21 0.51
C GLY A 273 -6.32 -28.85 -0.03
N ALA A 274 -5.63 -27.86 0.56
CA ALA A 274 -4.31 -27.42 0.10
C ALA A 274 -3.17 -28.24 0.73
N SER A 275 -3.32 -29.56 0.77
CA SER A 275 -2.31 -30.46 1.32
C SER A 275 -2.26 -31.78 0.55
N LEU A 276 -1.07 -32.33 0.37
CA LEU A 276 -0.82 -33.62 -0.24
C LEU A 276 0.14 -34.44 0.62
N SER A 277 -0.03 -35.76 0.61
CA SER A 277 1.00 -36.68 1.10
C SER A 277 2.15 -36.79 0.10
N LEU A 278 3.36 -37.14 0.57
CA LEU A 278 4.50 -37.45 -0.29
C LEU A 278 4.18 -38.54 -1.33
N VAL A 279 3.27 -39.47 -0.99
CA VAL A 279 2.80 -40.52 -1.90
C VAL A 279 1.97 -39.92 -3.04
N GLU A 280 1.07 -38.99 -2.76
CA GLU A 280 0.29 -38.30 -3.79
C GLU A 280 1.18 -37.47 -4.70
N VAL A 281 2.17 -36.76 -4.13
CA VAL A 281 3.15 -36.01 -4.93
C VAL A 281 3.93 -36.95 -5.87
N SER A 282 4.37 -38.09 -5.35
CA SER A 282 5.07 -39.12 -6.16
C SER A 282 4.20 -39.76 -7.24
N ARG A 283 2.88 -39.61 -7.17
CA ARG A 283 1.90 -40.19 -8.11
C ARG A 283 1.36 -39.16 -9.11
N GLY A 284 2.10 -38.08 -9.34
CA GLY A 284 1.74 -37.10 -10.37
C GLY A 284 0.77 -36.03 -9.89
N LYS A 285 0.77 -35.70 -8.59
CA LYS A 285 0.10 -34.49 -8.09
C LYS A 285 1.13 -33.47 -7.64
N ASP A 286 0.79 -32.20 -7.72
CA ASP A 286 1.55 -31.13 -7.06
C ASP A 286 0.58 -30.00 -6.71
N LEU A 287 0.90 -29.22 -5.69
CA LEU A 287 0.19 -27.99 -5.40
C LEU A 287 1.11 -26.83 -5.74
N PHE A 288 0.54 -25.74 -6.23
CA PHE A 288 1.27 -24.50 -6.37
C PHE A 288 0.47 -23.31 -5.87
N VAL A 289 1.21 -22.26 -5.51
CA VAL A 289 0.69 -20.97 -5.12
C VAL A 289 1.16 -19.91 -6.11
N ILE A 290 0.25 -18.99 -6.43
CA ILE A 290 0.54 -17.71 -7.09
C ILE A 290 0.02 -16.66 -6.13
N GLU A 291 0.90 -15.80 -5.63
CA GLU A 291 0.55 -14.79 -4.63
C GLU A 291 1.27 -13.47 -4.83
N VAL A 292 0.59 -12.39 -4.46
CA VAL A 292 1.08 -11.02 -4.53
C VAL A 292 0.89 -10.29 -3.20
N TYR A 293 1.81 -9.37 -2.91
CA TYR A 293 1.72 -8.43 -1.79
C TYR A 293 2.69 -7.27 -1.97
N SER A 294 2.48 -6.18 -1.23
CA SER A 294 3.44 -5.08 -1.15
C SER A 294 4.20 -5.17 0.17
N ASP A 295 5.51 -4.97 0.15
CA ASP A 295 6.33 -5.02 1.37
C ASP A 295 6.54 -3.65 2.02
N SER A 296 7.24 -3.63 3.16
CA SER A 296 7.53 -2.41 3.94
C SER A 296 8.35 -1.36 3.19
N GLU A 297 9.08 -1.78 2.16
CA GLU A 297 9.88 -0.89 1.31
C GLU A 297 9.08 -0.35 0.12
N GLY A 298 7.79 -0.72 0.01
CA GLY A 298 6.89 -0.28 -1.04
C GLY A 298 7.11 -0.99 -2.37
N ARG A 299 7.78 -2.15 -2.38
CA ARG A 299 7.95 -2.99 -3.57
C ARG A 299 6.75 -3.92 -3.71
N HIS A 300 6.44 -4.32 -4.93
CA HIS A 300 5.32 -5.22 -5.21
C HIS A 300 5.84 -6.59 -5.61
N LEU A 301 5.51 -7.62 -4.83
CA LEU A 301 6.04 -8.96 -5.04
C LEU A 301 5.00 -9.84 -5.73
N LEU A 302 5.48 -10.69 -6.63
CA LEU A 302 4.77 -11.85 -7.18
C LEU A 302 5.61 -13.10 -6.96
N LEU A 303 5.08 -14.02 -6.17
CA LEU A 303 5.69 -15.31 -5.87
C LEU A 303 4.92 -16.42 -6.59
N CYS A 304 5.63 -17.25 -7.35
CA CYS A 304 5.07 -18.40 -8.06
C CYS A 304 5.87 -19.66 -7.74
N TYR A 305 5.34 -20.56 -6.91
CA TYR A 305 6.08 -21.79 -6.54
C TYR A 305 5.17 -22.96 -6.16
N GLY A 306 5.70 -24.18 -6.34
CA GLY A 306 5.05 -25.42 -5.96
C GLY A 306 5.62 -26.11 -4.73
N LEU A 307 5.04 -27.24 -4.34
CA LEU A 307 5.65 -28.15 -3.36
C LEU A 307 6.92 -28.78 -3.93
N GLY A 308 6.94 -29.02 -5.24
CA GLY A 308 8.12 -29.42 -6.00
C GLY A 308 8.26 -28.65 -7.31
N TRP A 309 9.23 -29.08 -8.13
CA TRP A 309 9.53 -28.43 -9.41
C TRP A 309 8.35 -28.49 -10.40
N LYS A 310 7.52 -29.55 -10.33
CA LYS A 310 6.35 -29.70 -11.19
C LYS A 310 5.31 -28.63 -10.88
N GLY A 311 5.03 -28.40 -9.60
CA GLY A 311 4.14 -27.33 -9.15
C GLY A 311 4.67 -25.95 -9.53
N THR A 312 5.97 -25.66 -9.34
CA THR A 312 6.55 -24.38 -9.78
C THR A 312 6.39 -24.18 -11.29
N TYR A 313 6.64 -25.22 -12.09
CA TYR A 313 6.48 -25.15 -13.54
C TYR A 313 5.00 -25.03 -13.97
N ALA A 314 4.10 -25.74 -13.30
CA ALA A 314 2.65 -25.65 -13.48
C ALA A 314 2.14 -24.23 -13.16
N ALA A 315 2.66 -23.57 -12.12
CA ALA A 315 2.33 -22.19 -11.78
C ALA A 315 2.65 -21.23 -12.93
N GLY A 316 3.85 -21.34 -13.51
CA GLY A 316 4.24 -20.53 -14.68
C GLY A 316 3.34 -20.76 -15.90
N LYS A 317 2.98 -22.02 -16.18
CA LYS A 317 2.03 -22.35 -17.26
C LYS A 317 0.64 -21.83 -17.00
N TYR A 318 0.13 -21.99 -15.77
CA TYR A 318 -1.18 -21.50 -15.40
C TYR A 318 -1.26 -19.98 -15.52
N TYR A 319 -0.25 -19.27 -15.00
CA TYR A 319 -0.17 -17.82 -15.14
C TYR A 319 -0.21 -17.36 -16.60
N PHE A 320 0.60 -17.97 -17.46
CA PHE A 320 0.66 -17.59 -18.87
C PHE A 320 -0.60 -17.93 -19.67
N ASN A 321 -1.20 -19.11 -19.45
CA ASN A 321 -2.34 -19.56 -20.27
C ASN A 321 -3.69 -19.06 -19.76
N GLU A 322 -3.84 -18.92 -18.43
CA GLU A 322 -5.13 -18.60 -17.82
C GLU A 322 -5.18 -17.16 -17.29
N ILE A 323 -4.18 -16.73 -16.51
CA ILE A 323 -4.17 -15.41 -15.86
C ILE A 323 -3.92 -14.31 -16.89
N HIS A 324 -2.86 -14.41 -17.69
CA HIS A 324 -2.49 -13.38 -18.65
C HIS A 324 -3.59 -13.08 -19.69
N GLY A 325 -4.35 -14.09 -20.10
CA GLY A 325 -5.45 -13.91 -21.06
C GLY A 325 -6.72 -13.29 -20.46
N ALA A 326 -6.89 -13.34 -19.13
CA ALA A 326 -8.11 -12.89 -18.44
C ALA A 326 -7.82 -12.41 -16.99
N PRO A 327 -6.93 -11.41 -16.80
CA PRO A 327 -6.44 -11.02 -15.48
C PRO A 327 -7.55 -10.60 -14.52
N SER A 328 -8.59 -9.93 -15.02
CA SER A 328 -9.77 -9.52 -14.23
C SER A 328 -10.56 -10.65 -13.59
N SER A 329 -10.34 -11.90 -14.01
CA SER A 329 -10.94 -13.10 -13.39
C SER A 329 -10.21 -13.52 -12.11
N TYR A 330 -9.09 -12.87 -11.77
CA TYR A 330 -8.24 -13.18 -10.62
C TYR A 330 -8.12 -11.98 -9.64
N PRO A 331 -9.23 -11.46 -9.09
CA PRO A 331 -9.26 -10.32 -8.17
C PRO A 331 -8.88 -10.72 -6.73
N HIS A 332 -7.85 -11.55 -6.59
CA HIS A 332 -7.41 -12.12 -5.31
C HIS A 332 -5.91 -11.87 -5.14
N ALA A 333 -5.42 -11.75 -3.91
CA ALA A 333 -3.98 -11.59 -3.68
C ALA A 333 -3.24 -12.92 -3.75
N TRP A 334 -3.93 -14.04 -3.49
CA TRP A 334 -3.32 -15.35 -3.59
C TRP A 334 -4.31 -16.38 -4.14
N MET A 335 -3.77 -17.42 -4.76
CA MET A 335 -4.50 -18.62 -5.12
C MET A 335 -3.62 -19.86 -4.93
N VAL A 336 -4.24 -20.96 -4.49
CA VAL A 336 -3.62 -22.28 -4.44
C VAL A 336 -4.33 -23.19 -5.43
N VAL A 337 -3.57 -23.91 -6.24
CA VAL A 337 -4.08 -24.76 -7.32
C VAL A 337 -3.45 -26.14 -7.24
N LEU A 338 -4.28 -27.17 -7.37
CA LEU A 338 -3.85 -28.56 -7.55
C LEU A 338 -3.60 -28.83 -9.03
N TRP A 339 -2.40 -29.28 -9.34
CA TRP A 339 -2.03 -29.87 -10.62
C TRP A 339 -2.06 -31.40 -10.53
N GLU A 340 -2.63 -32.06 -11.55
CA GLU A 340 -2.70 -33.53 -11.65
C GLU A 340 -2.28 -34.00 -13.05
N ASP A 341 -1.34 -34.93 -13.10
CA ASP A 341 -0.90 -35.68 -14.29
C ASP A 341 -1.99 -36.71 -14.67
N LEU A 342 -2.98 -36.27 -15.46
CA LEU A 342 -4.11 -37.12 -15.83
C LEU A 342 -3.80 -38.02 -17.03
N ASN A 343 -2.81 -37.67 -17.85
CA ASN A 343 -2.40 -38.45 -19.01
C ASN A 343 -1.30 -39.50 -18.67
N GLY A 344 -0.65 -39.37 -17.52
CA GLY A 344 0.32 -40.32 -16.96
C GLY A 344 1.70 -40.26 -17.60
N ASP A 345 2.06 -39.19 -18.30
CA ASP A 345 3.34 -39.07 -19.00
C ASP A 345 4.46 -38.44 -18.14
N GLY A 346 4.12 -37.96 -16.94
CA GLY A 346 5.04 -37.36 -16.00
C GLY A 346 5.51 -35.96 -16.37
N PHE A 347 5.01 -35.39 -17.46
CA PHE A 347 5.26 -34.04 -17.94
C PHE A 347 4.18 -33.09 -17.41
N VAL A 348 4.50 -31.81 -17.28
CA VAL A 348 3.52 -30.78 -16.91
C VAL A 348 2.97 -30.20 -18.19
N ASN A 349 1.74 -30.52 -18.58
CA ASN A 349 1.03 -29.92 -19.70
C ASN A 349 0.39 -28.59 -19.34
N ALA A 350 0.07 -27.77 -20.35
CA ALA A 350 -0.68 -26.55 -20.13
C ALA A 350 -2.15 -26.87 -19.76
N PRO A 351 -2.87 -25.95 -19.10
CA PRO A 351 -4.31 -26.06 -18.92
C PRO A 351 -5.04 -26.40 -20.23
N GLY A 352 -5.90 -27.42 -20.20
CA GLY A 352 -6.62 -27.91 -21.37
C GLY A 352 -5.86 -28.90 -22.26
N ASP A 353 -4.61 -29.25 -21.94
CA ASP A 353 -3.75 -30.13 -22.76
C ASP A 353 -3.33 -31.42 -22.04
N GLY A 354 -4.27 -32.14 -21.44
CA GLY A 354 -4.03 -33.49 -20.90
C GLY A 354 -3.80 -33.58 -19.39
N ASP A 355 -3.49 -32.48 -18.72
CA ASP A 355 -3.39 -32.38 -17.25
C ASP A 355 -4.58 -31.67 -16.62
N GLY A 356 -4.81 -31.94 -15.33
CA GLY A 356 -5.84 -31.29 -14.51
C GLY A 356 -5.28 -30.11 -13.73
N TYR A 357 -6.08 -29.03 -13.66
CA TYR A 357 -5.82 -27.85 -12.82
C TYR A 357 -7.09 -27.51 -12.03
N THR A 358 -7.03 -27.60 -10.71
CA THR A 358 -8.18 -27.34 -9.82
C THR A 358 -7.82 -26.27 -8.82
N VAL A 359 -8.53 -25.12 -8.84
CA VAL A 359 -8.37 -24.08 -7.82
C VAL A 359 -8.89 -24.62 -6.49
N ILE A 360 -8.01 -24.64 -5.48
CA ILE A 360 -8.29 -25.14 -4.14
C ILE A 360 -8.76 -24.02 -3.21
N GLY A 361 -8.14 -22.84 -3.32
CA GLY A 361 -8.49 -21.69 -2.50
C GLY A 361 -7.97 -20.39 -3.10
N THR A 362 -8.64 -19.29 -2.76
CA THR A 362 -8.24 -17.93 -3.06
C THR A 362 -8.52 -17.04 -1.86
N GLY A 363 -7.85 -15.89 -1.77
CA GLY A 363 -8.11 -14.96 -0.67
C GLY A 363 -7.52 -13.56 -0.86
N PRO A 364 -7.85 -12.64 0.05
CA PRO A 364 -7.36 -11.27 0.02
C PRO A 364 -5.89 -11.19 0.43
N GLY A 365 -5.28 -10.03 0.17
CA GLY A 365 -3.98 -9.66 0.74
C GLY A 365 -4.24 -9.28 2.18
N GLY A 366 -3.85 -10.16 3.11
CA GLY A 366 -4.17 -10.04 4.54
C GLY A 366 -3.53 -8.85 5.25
#